data_AF-A0A2J8RS82-F1
#
_entry.id   AF-A0A2J8RS82-F1
#
_cell.length_a   1.000
_cell.length_b   1.000
_cell.length_c   1.000
_cell.angle_alpha   90.00
_cell.angle_beta   90.00
_cell.angle_gamma   90.00
#
_symmetry.space_group_name_H-M   'P 1'
#
loop_
_entity.id
_entity.type
_entity.pdbx_description
1 polymer ?
#
loop_
_entity_poly.entity_id
_entity_poly.type
_entity_poly.pdbx_seq_one_letter_code
_entity_poly.pdbx_strand_id
1 'polypeptide(L)'
;MAAVDLEKLRASGAGKAIGVLTSGGDAQGMNAAVRAVTRMGIYVGAKVFLIHEGYEGLVEGGENIKQANWLSVSNIIQLGGTVIGSARCKAFTTREGRRAAAYNLVQHGITNLCVIGGDGSLTGANIFRSEWGSLLEELVAEGKISETMARTYSHLNIAGLVGSIDNDFCGTDMTIGTDSALHRIMEVIDAITTTAQSHQRTFVLEVMGRHCGYLALVSALASGADWLFIPEAPPEDGWENFMCERLGETRSRGSRLNIIIIAEGAIDRNGKPISSSYVKDLVVQRLGFDTRVTVLGHVQRGGTPSAFDRVLSSKMAMEAVMALLEATPDTPACVVTLSGNQSVRLPLMECVQMTKEVQKAMDDKRFDEAIQLRGGSFENNWNIYKLLAHQKPPKEKSNFSLAILNVGAPAAGMNAAVRSAVRTGISHGHTVYVVHDGFEGLAKGQVQEVGWHDVAGWLGRGGSMLGTKRTLPKGQLESIVENIRIYGIHALLVVGGFEAYEGVLQLVEARGRYEELCIVMCVIPATISNNVPGTDFSLGSDTAVNAAME
;
A
#
# COMPACT_ATOMS: atom_id res chain seq x y z
N MET A 1 -2.51 11.29 -25.43
CA MET A 1 -3.73 11.48 -26.26
C MET A 1 -3.55 12.73 -27.10
N ALA A 2 -3.85 12.68 -28.41
CA ALA A 2 -3.80 13.83 -29.30
C ALA A 2 -5.00 14.79 -29.06
N ALA A 3 -4.89 16.05 -29.47
CA ALA A 3 -5.92 17.08 -29.23
C ALA A 3 -7.31 16.73 -29.78
N VAL A 4 -7.38 15.93 -30.85
CA VAL A 4 -8.64 15.49 -31.50
C VAL A 4 -9.40 14.43 -30.67
N ASP A 5 -8.71 13.63 -29.87
CA ASP A 5 -9.36 12.64 -28.98
C ASP A 5 -10.02 13.31 -27.76
N LEU A 6 -9.46 14.45 -27.31
CA LEU A 6 -9.98 15.19 -26.17
C LEU A 6 -11.33 15.87 -26.46
N GLU A 7 -11.57 16.33 -27.69
CA GLU A 7 -12.87 16.90 -28.08
C GLU A 7 -13.97 15.83 -28.17
N LYS A 8 -13.65 14.64 -28.69
CA LYS A 8 -14.59 13.51 -28.68
C LYS A 8 -14.92 13.07 -27.26
N LEU A 9 -13.93 13.07 -26.37
CA LEU A 9 -14.11 12.76 -24.95
C LEU A 9 -15.06 13.75 -24.26
N ARG A 10 -15.00 15.04 -24.62
CA ARG A 10 -15.82 16.09 -24.00
C ARG A 10 -17.32 15.95 -24.24
N ALA A 11 -17.74 15.20 -25.25
CA ALA A 11 -19.14 15.00 -25.59
C ALA A 11 -19.68 13.61 -25.22
N SER A 12 -18.82 12.69 -24.75
CA SER A 12 -19.20 11.27 -24.54
C SER A 12 -20.21 11.06 -23.40
N GLY A 13 -20.28 11.99 -22.45
CA GLY A 13 -21.20 11.97 -21.32
C GLY A 13 -22.44 12.85 -21.50
N ALA A 14 -22.61 13.52 -22.64
CA ALA A 14 -23.75 14.42 -22.85
C ALA A 14 -25.09 13.69 -22.67
N GLY A 15 -25.95 14.24 -21.81
CA GLY A 15 -27.26 13.65 -21.49
C GLY A 15 -27.23 12.52 -20.44
N LYS A 16 -26.05 12.10 -19.97
CA LYS A 16 -25.91 11.13 -18.87
C LYS A 16 -25.80 11.83 -17.52
N ALA A 17 -26.24 11.14 -16.46
CA ALA A 17 -26.04 11.57 -15.08
C ALA A 17 -25.29 10.51 -14.28
N ILE A 18 -24.36 10.98 -13.45
CA ILE A 18 -23.48 10.17 -12.59
C ILE A 18 -23.73 10.56 -11.14
N GLY A 19 -24.12 9.61 -10.30
CA GLY A 19 -24.16 9.75 -8.84
C GLY A 19 -22.84 9.28 -8.23
N VAL A 20 -22.33 10.00 -7.24
CA VAL A 20 -21.11 9.63 -6.50
C VAL A 20 -21.43 9.61 -5.02
N LEU A 21 -21.12 8.49 -4.36
CA LEU A 21 -21.29 8.33 -2.92
C LEU A 21 -20.05 7.71 -2.27
N THR A 22 -19.79 8.08 -1.02
CA THR A 22 -18.82 7.42 -0.15
C THR A 22 -19.55 6.64 0.93
N SER A 23 -19.22 5.37 1.12
CA SER A 23 -19.87 4.52 2.12
C SER A 23 -18.90 3.58 2.81
N GLY A 24 -19.13 3.33 4.10
CA GLY A 24 -18.32 2.45 4.93
C GLY A 24 -17.38 3.22 5.85
N GLY A 25 -16.28 2.58 6.24
CA GLY A 25 -15.20 3.29 6.95
C GLY A 25 -14.56 4.30 6.03
N ASP A 26 -14.31 5.51 6.52
CA ASP A 26 -13.59 6.53 5.78
C ASP A 26 -12.11 6.16 5.62
N ALA A 27 -11.52 6.64 4.53
CA ALA A 27 -10.13 6.44 4.20
C ALA A 27 -9.56 7.71 3.54
N GLN A 28 -8.33 8.07 3.86
CA GLN A 28 -7.69 9.25 3.31
C GLN A 28 -7.51 9.06 1.79
N GLY A 29 -7.99 10.01 0.99
CA GLY A 29 -7.98 9.92 -0.47
C GLY A 29 -9.37 9.78 -1.09
N MET A 30 -10.40 9.43 -0.32
CA MET A 30 -11.79 9.43 -0.79
C MET A 30 -12.20 10.79 -1.39
N ASN A 31 -11.77 11.91 -0.80
CA ASN A 31 -12.00 13.24 -1.36
C ASN A 31 -11.33 13.47 -2.71
N ALA A 32 -10.14 12.91 -2.92
CA ALA A 32 -9.45 12.98 -4.20
C ALA A 32 -10.20 12.17 -5.27
N ALA A 33 -10.76 11.01 -4.90
CA ALA A 33 -11.63 10.23 -5.77
C ALA A 33 -12.92 10.99 -6.11
N VAL A 34 -13.68 11.48 -5.12
CA VAL A 34 -14.91 12.28 -5.33
C VAL A 34 -14.64 13.47 -6.25
N ARG A 35 -13.54 14.19 -6.02
CA ARG A 35 -13.12 15.32 -6.86
C ARG A 35 -12.85 14.89 -8.30
N ALA A 36 -12.12 13.80 -8.50
CA ALA A 36 -11.76 13.32 -9.83
C ALA A 36 -12.98 12.81 -10.60
N VAL A 37 -13.88 12.04 -9.97
CA VAL A 37 -15.15 11.62 -10.59
C VAL A 37 -15.97 12.84 -11.00
N THR A 38 -16.08 13.83 -10.11
CA THR A 38 -16.86 15.05 -10.38
C THR A 38 -16.26 15.87 -11.52
N ARG A 39 -14.96 16.16 -11.49
CA ARG A 39 -14.31 16.96 -12.53
C ARG A 39 -14.28 16.24 -13.88
N MET A 40 -14.03 14.94 -13.88
CA MET A 40 -14.02 14.15 -15.10
C MET A 40 -15.44 14.02 -15.67
N GLY A 41 -16.45 13.75 -14.84
CA GLY A 41 -17.85 13.71 -15.26
C GLY A 41 -18.34 15.02 -15.87
N ILE A 42 -17.98 16.16 -15.28
CA ILE A 42 -18.28 17.48 -15.87
C ILE A 42 -17.50 17.70 -17.16
N TYR A 43 -16.23 17.28 -17.22
CA TYR A 43 -15.37 17.43 -18.39
C TYR A 43 -15.91 16.69 -19.62
N VAL A 44 -16.47 15.49 -19.43
CA VAL A 44 -17.11 14.68 -20.48
C VAL A 44 -18.55 15.09 -20.79
N GLY A 45 -19.06 16.16 -20.17
CA GLY A 45 -20.39 16.71 -20.42
C GLY A 45 -21.54 16.01 -19.67
N ALA A 46 -21.24 15.12 -18.72
CA ALA A 46 -22.24 14.49 -17.87
C ALA A 46 -22.66 15.39 -16.69
N LYS A 47 -23.89 15.21 -16.20
CA LYS A 47 -24.33 15.82 -14.94
C LYS A 47 -23.82 14.96 -13.78
N VAL A 48 -23.15 15.55 -12.81
CA VAL A 48 -22.67 14.81 -11.63
C VAL A 48 -23.48 15.21 -10.40
N PHE A 49 -23.86 14.23 -9.59
CA PHE A 49 -24.57 14.41 -8.32
C PHE A 49 -23.74 13.84 -7.17
N LEU A 50 -23.55 14.63 -6.13
CA LEU A 50 -22.97 14.20 -4.86
C LEU A 50 -24.09 13.67 -3.97
N ILE A 51 -23.94 12.43 -3.52
CA ILE A 51 -24.87 11.78 -2.60
C ILE A 51 -24.23 11.79 -1.22
N HIS A 52 -24.81 12.59 -0.33
CA HIS A 52 -24.34 12.78 1.03
C HIS A 52 -24.67 11.58 1.93
N GLU A 53 -23.86 11.35 2.96
CA GLU A 53 -24.05 10.29 3.96
C GLU A 53 -24.15 8.87 3.38
N GLY A 54 -23.55 8.65 2.20
CA GLY A 54 -23.48 7.35 1.56
C GLY A 54 -24.85 6.78 1.18
N TYR A 55 -25.11 5.52 1.55
CA TYR A 55 -26.39 4.88 1.26
C TYR A 55 -27.55 5.48 2.06
N GLU A 56 -27.29 6.09 3.23
CA GLU A 56 -28.36 6.70 4.03
C GLU A 56 -28.98 7.86 3.26
N GLY A 57 -28.16 8.81 2.80
CA GLY A 57 -28.67 9.93 2.01
C GLY A 57 -29.20 9.51 0.63
N LEU A 58 -28.75 8.38 0.08
CA LEU A 58 -29.36 7.79 -1.11
C LEU A 58 -30.81 7.35 -0.85
N VAL A 59 -31.07 6.74 0.30
CA VAL A 59 -32.41 6.28 0.71
C VAL A 59 -33.31 7.45 1.09
N GLU A 60 -32.78 8.41 1.86
CA GLU A 60 -33.52 9.61 2.28
C GLU A 60 -33.87 10.53 1.10
N GLY A 61 -32.97 10.64 0.12
CA GLY A 61 -33.16 11.50 -1.05
C GLY A 61 -33.18 13.00 -0.70
N GLY A 62 -33.89 13.78 -1.52
CA GLY A 62 -34.05 15.22 -1.31
C GLY A 62 -32.71 15.97 -1.29
N GLU A 63 -32.48 16.75 -0.22
CA GLU A 63 -31.27 17.56 -0.06
C GLU A 63 -29.98 16.74 0.03
N ASN A 64 -30.05 15.43 0.25
CA ASN A 64 -28.86 14.59 0.27
C ASN A 64 -28.29 14.32 -1.13
N ILE A 65 -29.05 14.56 -2.22
CA ILE A 65 -28.59 14.37 -3.59
C ILE A 65 -28.45 15.73 -4.26
N LYS A 66 -27.22 16.24 -4.34
CA LYS A 66 -26.93 17.59 -4.84
C LYS A 66 -26.19 17.55 -6.15
N GLN A 67 -26.68 18.28 -7.16
CA GLN A 67 -25.94 18.43 -8.39
C GLN A 67 -24.63 19.20 -8.14
N ALA A 68 -23.51 18.59 -8.52
CA ALA A 68 -22.19 19.16 -8.38
C ALA A 68 -21.88 20.14 -9.51
N ASN A 69 -21.10 21.16 -9.19
CA ASN A 69 -20.39 21.96 -10.19
C ASN A 69 -18.88 21.85 -9.95
N TRP A 70 -18.09 22.51 -10.80
CA TRP A 70 -16.62 22.45 -10.69
C TRP A 70 -16.08 22.97 -9.35
N LEU A 71 -16.77 23.95 -8.76
CA LEU A 71 -16.39 24.57 -7.49
C LEU A 71 -16.76 23.69 -6.29
N SER A 72 -17.81 22.87 -6.39
CA SER A 72 -18.27 21.95 -5.33
C SER A 72 -17.19 21.01 -4.82
N VAL A 73 -16.16 20.73 -5.62
CA VAL A 73 -15.03 19.82 -5.28
C VAL A 73 -13.68 20.53 -5.31
N SER A 74 -13.66 21.84 -5.14
CA SER A 74 -12.42 22.61 -5.00
C SER A 74 -11.90 22.56 -3.56
N ASN A 75 -10.58 22.57 -3.38
CA ASN A 75 -9.91 22.55 -2.07
C ASN A 75 -10.20 21.32 -1.18
N ILE A 76 -10.66 20.20 -1.75
CA ILE A 76 -10.91 18.97 -1.00
C ILE A 76 -9.83 17.89 -1.15
N ILE A 77 -8.93 18.01 -2.15
CA ILE A 77 -7.97 16.94 -2.50
C ILE A 77 -6.99 16.61 -1.37
N GLN A 78 -6.68 17.59 -0.52
CA GLN A 78 -5.76 17.50 0.60
C GLN A 78 -6.45 17.15 1.93
N LEU A 79 -7.78 17.03 1.95
CA LEU A 79 -8.53 16.75 3.16
C LEU A 79 -8.63 15.23 3.40
N GLY A 80 -8.47 14.81 4.64
CA GLY A 80 -8.78 13.45 5.08
C GLY A 80 -10.28 13.16 5.11
N GLY A 81 -10.64 11.90 5.34
CA GLY A 81 -12.02 11.43 5.40
C GLY A 81 -12.79 11.68 4.09
N THR A 82 -14.08 12.02 4.21
CA THR A 82 -14.96 12.35 3.09
C THR A 82 -15.80 13.60 3.37
N VAL A 83 -15.78 14.59 2.46
CA VAL A 83 -16.56 15.83 2.55
C VAL A 83 -18.05 15.63 2.28
N ILE A 84 -18.43 14.50 1.68
CA ILE A 84 -19.83 14.14 1.45
C ILE A 84 -20.37 13.21 2.53
N GLY A 85 -19.59 12.89 3.57
CA GLY A 85 -20.03 12.03 4.67
C GLY A 85 -20.08 10.54 4.30
N SER A 86 -20.18 9.71 5.33
CA SER A 86 -20.30 8.26 5.17
C SER A 86 -21.05 7.70 6.37
N ALA A 87 -22.32 7.33 6.17
CA ALA A 87 -23.14 6.72 7.19
C ALA A 87 -23.35 5.22 6.92
N ARG A 88 -23.43 4.43 8.00
CA ARG A 88 -23.88 3.04 7.92
C ARG A 88 -25.40 3.04 7.77
N CYS A 89 -25.89 2.55 6.63
CA CYS A 89 -27.31 2.52 6.34
C CYS A 89 -27.92 1.13 6.59
N LYS A 90 -28.73 1.00 7.65
CA LYS A 90 -29.50 -0.23 7.89
C LYS A 90 -30.67 -0.36 6.91
N ALA A 91 -31.27 0.75 6.49
CA ALA A 91 -32.40 0.73 5.58
C ALA A 91 -32.02 0.11 4.22
N PHE A 92 -30.80 0.35 3.72
CA PHE A 92 -30.34 -0.18 2.44
C PHE A 92 -30.12 -1.70 2.44
N THR A 93 -30.05 -2.35 3.61
CA THR A 93 -30.02 -3.82 3.68
C THR A 93 -31.38 -4.44 3.41
N THR A 94 -32.46 -3.67 3.52
CA THR A 94 -33.83 -4.10 3.20
C THR A 94 -34.19 -3.74 1.76
N ARG A 95 -35.11 -4.52 1.19
CA ARG A 95 -35.61 -4.26 -0.17
C ARG A 95 -36.38 -2.94 -0.25
N GLU A 96 -37.10 -2.55 0.80
CA GLU A 96 -37.79 -1.26 0.88
C GLU A 96 -36.84 -0.07 0.80
N GLY A 97 -35.71 -0.10 1.52
CA GLY A 97 -34.72 0.97 1.45
C GLY A 97 -34.07 1.04 0.07
N ARG A 98 -33.74 -0.12 -0.53
CA ARG A 98 -33.24 -0.15 -1.92
C ARG A 98 -34.26 0.40 -2.91
N ARG A 99 -35.55 0.09 -2.74
CA ARG A 99 -36.62 0.65 -3.56
C ARG A 99 -36.73 2.18 -3.44
N ALA A 100 -36.62 2.71 -2.22
CA ALA A 100 -36.59 4.16 -1.99
C ALA A 100 -35.36 4.82 -2.66
N ALA A 101 -34.18 4.19 -2.54
CA ALA A 101 -32.97 4.62 -3.24
C ALA A 101 -33.14 4.62 -4.77
N ALA A 102 -33.73 3.57 -5.34
CA ALA A 102 -34.00 3.49 -6.78
C ALA A 102 -34.94 4.60 -7.24
N TYR A 103 -36.00 4.88 -6.48
CA TYR A 103 -36.90 6.01 -6.74
C TYR A 103 -36.13 7.34 -6.79
N ASN A 104 -35.29 7.62 -5.79
CA ASN A 104 -34.54 8.87 -5.73
C ASN A 104 -33.54 9.05 -6.89
N LEU A 105 -32.87 7.96 -7.31
CA LEU A 105 -31.98 8.00 -8.48
C LEU A 105 -32.74 8.30 -9.78
N VAL A 106 -33.89 7.64 -9.98
CA VAL A 106 -34.75 7.84 -11.16
C VAL A 106 -35.29 9.26 -11.23
N GLN A 107 -35.70 9.86 -10.10
CA GLN A 107 -36.15 11.26 -10.04
C GLN A 107 -35.09 12.26 -10.53
N HIS A 108 -33.81 11.96 -10.31
CA HIS A 108 -32.69 12.78 -10.77
C HIS A 108 -32.12 12.34 -12.14
N GLY A 109 -32.69 11.29 -12.75
CA GLY A 109 -32.22 10.70 -14.00
C GLY A 109 -30.85 10.03 -13.90
N ILE A 110 -30.44 9.61 -12.70
CA ILE A 110 -29.14 8.99 -12.44
C ILE A 110 -29.20 7.50 -12.75
N THR A 111 -28.46 7.08 -13.78
CA THR A 111 -28.30 5.65 -14.17
C THR A 111 -26.86 5.15 -14.06
N ASN A 112 -25.92 6.03 -13.68
CA ASN A 112 -24.52 5.68 -13.49
C ASN A 112 -24.16 5.99 -12.04
N LEU A 113 -23.68 5.00 -11.31
CA LEU A 113 -23.36 5.13 -9.89
C LEU A 113 -21.89 4.78 -9.65
N CYS A 114 -21.13 5.74 -9.14
CA CYS A 114 -19.78 5.53 -8.64
C CYS A 114 -19.83 5.36 -7.12
N VAL A 115 -19.48 4.16 -6.64
CA VAL A 115 -19.49 3.83 -5.21
C VAL A 115 -18.05 3.76 -4.70
N ILE A 116 -17.72 4.60 -3.73
CA ILE A 116 -16.39 4.65 -3.10
C ILE A 116 -16.52 4.07 -1.70
N GLY A 117 -15.89 2.92 -1.44
CA GLY A 117 -16.00 2.28 -0.14
C GLY A 117 -15.28 0.94 -0.04
N GLY A 118 -15.45 0.25 1.09
CA GLY A 118 -14.89 -1.09 1.30
C GLY A 118 -15.79 -2.20 0.74
N ASP A 119 -15.41 -3.45 1.05
CA ASP A 119 -16.10 -4.68 0.60
C ASP A 119 -17.63 -4.64 0.82
N GLY A 120 -18.08 -4.30 2.04
CA GLY A 120 -19.51 -4.26 2.35
C GLY A 120 -20.31 -3.29 1.48
N SER A 121 -19.73 -2.12 1.18
CA SER A 121 -20.36 -1.10 0.33
C SER A 121 -20.47 -1.59 -1.11
N LEU A 122 -19.40 -2.20 -1.63
CA LEU A 122 -19.34 -2.72 -2.99
C LEU A 122 -20.25 -3.95 -3.17
N THR A 123 -20.33 -4.83 -2.16
CA THR A 123 -21.31 -5.92 -2.12
C THR A 123 -22.75 -5.40 -2.19
N GLY A 124 -23.07 -4.36 -1.41
CA GLY A 124 -24.38 -3.70 -1.44
C GLY A 124 -24.71 -3.10 -2.81
N ALA A 125 -23.72 -2.47 -3.45
CA ALA A 125 -23.86 -1.94 -4.81
C ALA A 125 -24.22 -3.03 -5.82
N ASN A 126 -23.57 -4.20 -5.75
CA ASN A 126 -23.85 -5.30 -6.68
C ASN A 126 -25.28 -5.85 -6.51
N ILE A 127 -25.72 -6.06 -5.27
CA ILE A 127 -27.08 -6.50 -4.97
C ILE A 127 -28.09 -5.51 -5.55
N PHE A 128 -27.83 -4.21 -5.34
CA PHE A 128 -28.70 -3.15 -5.83
C PHE A 128 -28.84 -3.13 -7.35
N ARG A 129 -27.75 -3.31 -8.10
CA ARG A 129 -27.80 -3.46 -9.56
C ARG A 129 -28.56 -4.71 -10.00
N SER A 130 -28.36 -5.83 -9.31
CA SER A 130 -29.01 -7.10 -9.65
C SER A 130 -30.53 -7.04 -9.44
N GLU A 131 -30.98 -6.31 -8.42
CA GLU A 131 -32.41 -6.12 -8.13
C GLU A 131 -33.05 -4.98 -8.94
N TRP A 132 -32.26 -4.16 -9.65
CA TRP A 132 -32.70 -2.90 -10.27
C TRP A 132 -33.99 -3.01 -11.09
N GLY A 133 -34.06 -3.96 -12.03
CA GLY A 133 -35.23 -4.14 -12.88
C GLY A 133 -36.50 -4.43 -12.07
N SER A 134 -36.41 -5.32 -11.09
CA SER A 134 -37.53 -5.66 -10.21
C SER A 134 -37.97 -4.50 -9.30
N LEU A 135 -37.03 -3.65 -8.87
CA LEU A 135 -37.35 -2.46 -8.08
C LEU A 135 -38.12 -1.43 -8.90
N LEU A 136 -37.78 -1.27 -10.20
CA LEU A 136 -38.52 -0.38 -11.09
C LEU A 136 -39.94 -0.88 -11.37
N GLU A 137 -40.12 -2.19 -11.56
CA GLU A 137 -41.45 -2.80 -11.72
C GLU A 137 -42.35 -2.53 -10.52
N GLU A 138 -41.83 -2.68 -9.29
CA GLU A 138 -42.55 -2.36 -8.06
C GLU A 138 -42.92 -0.86 -7.98
N LEU A 139 -42.00 0.03 -8.36
CA LEU A 139 -42.26 1.48 -8.36
C LEU A 139 -43.31 1.90 -9.39
N VAL A 140 -43.38 1.22 -10.54
CA VAL A 140 -44.44 1.41 -11.54
C VAL A 140 -45.78 0.89 -11.00
N ALA A 141 -45.79 -0.30 -10.38
CA ALA A 141 -47.00 -0.88 -9.81
C ALA A 141 -47.60 -0.02 -8.68
N GLU A 142 -46.76 0.65 -7.89
CA GLU A 142 -47.18 1.62 -6.86
C GLU A 142 -47.58 2.99 -7.43
N GLY A 143 -47.42 3.22 -8.74
CA GLY A 143 -47.72 4.50 -9.38
C GLY A 143 -46.75 5.63 -9.01
N LYS A 144 -45.57 5.31 -8.45
CA LYS A 144 -44.54 6.31 -8.08
C LYS A 144 -43.74 6.80 -9.28
N ILE A 145 -43.55 5.95 -10.29
CA ILE A 145 -42.88 6.31 -11.55
C ILE A 145 -43.74 5.87 -12.74
N SER A 146 -43.58 6.55 -13.88
CA SER A 146 -44.24 6.18 -15.13
C SER A 146 -43.51 5.03 -15.82
N GLU A 147 -44.23 4.25 -16.63
CA GLU A 147 -43.61 3.23 -17.49
C GLU A 147 -42.54 3.81 -18.43
N THR A 148 -42.72 5.06 -18.88
CA THR A 148 -41.75 5.75 -19.74
C THR A 148 -40.44 6.02 -19.00
N MET A 149 -40.50 6.42 -17.72
CA MET A 149 -39.31 6.62 -16.90
C MET A 149 -38.61 5.29 -16.61
N ALA A 150 -39.37 4.25 -16.27
CA ALA A 150 -38.82 2.91 -16.04
C ALA A 150 -38.08 2.36 -17.27
N ARG A 151 -38.61 2.58 -18.49
CA ARG A 151 -37.94 2.18 -19.74
C ARG A 151 -36.68 3.00 -20.01
N THR A 152 -36.73 4.31 -19.77
CA THR A 152 -35.60 5.23 -20.03
C THR A 152 -34.42 4.93 -19.10
N TYR A 153 -34.71 4.59 -17.84
CA TYR A 153 -33.71 4.32 -16.80
C TYR A 153 -33.64 2.84 -16.42
N SER A 154 -33.90 1.96 -17.40
CA SER A 154 -34.00 0.51 -17.23
C SER A 154 -32.73 -0.17 -16.76
N HIS A 155 -31.57 0.47 -16.93
CA HIS A 155 -30.27 -0.09 -16.59
C HIS A 155 -29.52 0.82 -15.61
N LEU A 156 -28.90 0.18 -14.61
CA LEU A 156 -27.99 0.81 -13.66
C LEU A 156 -26.56 0.34 -13.91
N ASN A 157 -25.69 1.29 -14.25
CA ASN A 157 -24.27 1.09 -14.38
C ASN A 157 -23.58 1.37 -13.05
N ILE A 158 -22.70 0.47 -12.61
CA ILE A 158 -21.97 0.63 -11.35
C ILE A 158 -20.47 0.51 -11.61
N ALA A 159 -19.72 1.48 -11.10
CA ALA A 159 -18.28 1.43 -10.95
C ALA A 159 -17.91 1.59 -9.48
N GLY A 160 -17.15 0.63 -8.95
CA GLY A 160 -16.63 0.64 -7.59
C GLY A 160 -15.21 1.20 -7.52
N LEU A 161 -14.93 1.98 -6.47
CA LEU A 161 -13.58 2.34 -6.04
C LEU A 161 -13.37 1.82 -4.62
N VAL A 162 -12.26 1.13 -4.38
CA VAL A 162 -12.00 0.55 -3.05
C VAL A 162 -11.36 1.60 -2.14
N GLY A 163 -12.19 2.18 -1.26
CA GLY A 163 -11.75 3.08 -0.19
C GLY A 163 -11.72 2.33 1.14
N SER A 164 -10.53 1.88 1.53
CA SER A 164 -10.27 1.09 2.75
C SER A 164 -8.81 1.27 3.14
N ILE A 165 -8.53 1.43 4.43
CA ILE A 165 -7.15 1.45 4.93
C ILE A 165 -6.57 0.03 5.10
N ASP A 166 -7.44 -0.99 5.15
CA ASP A 166 -7.06 -2.33 5.58
C ASP A 166 -6.36 -3.14 4.46
N ASN A 167 -6.41 -2.65 3.21
CA ASN A 167 -6.01 -3.38 1.99
C ASN A 167 -6.61 -4.79 1.92
N ASP A 168 -7.89 -4.91 2.27
CA ASP A 168 -8.60 -6.17 2.49
C ASP A 168 -9.34 -6.70 1.24
N PHE A 169 -9.40 -5.92 0.16
CA PHE A 169 -10.12 -6.26 -1.06
C PHE A 169 -9.22 -6.98 -2.08
N CYS A 170 -9.62 -8.18 -2.49
CA CYS A 170 -8.86 -8.97 -3.45
C CYS A 170 -8.96 -8.38 -4.87
N GLY A 171 -7.88 -8.50 -5.65
CA GLY A 171 -7.81 -8.00 -7.03
C GLY A 171 -7.25 -6.58 -7.19
N THR A 172 -6.83 -5.94 -6.10
CA THR A 172 -6.08 -4.68 -6.15
C THR A 172 -4.77 -4.80 -5.36
N ASP A 173 -3.69 -4.25 -5.89
CA ASP A 173 -2.39 -4.23 -5.21
C ASP A 173 -2.43 -3.32 -3.96
N MET A 174 -3.18 -2.21 -4.07
CA MET A 174 -3.37 -1.20 -3.03
C MET A 174 -4.80 -0.64 -3.07
N THR A 175 -5.41 -0.47 -1.90
CA THR A 175 -6.67 0.27 -1.73
C THR A 175 -6.42 1.74 -1.36
N ILE A 176 -7.37 2.61 -1.69
CA ILE A 176 -7.30 4.03 -1.35
C ILE A 176 -7.31 4.21 0.17
N GLY A 177 -6.25 4.83 0.69
CA GLY A 177 -6.04 5.19 2.09
C GLY A 177 -5.06 4.29 2.83
N THR A 178 -4.66 3.16 2.25
CA THR A 178 -3.69 2.25 2.89
C THR A 178 -2.34 2.93 3.12
N ASP A 179 -1.82 3.63 2.10
CA ASP A 179 -0.52 4.31 2.20
C ASP A 179 -0.54 5.45 3.23
N SER A 180 -1.63 6.23 3.24
CA SER A 180 -1.84 7.27 4.25
C SER A 180 -1.94 6.70 5.67
N ALA A 181 -2.62 5.58 5.86
CA ALA A 181 -2.69 4.90 7.15
C ALA A 181 -1.31 4.40 7.60
N LEU A 182 -0.51 3.83 6.67
CA LEU A 182 0.87 3.44 6.93
C LEU A 182 1.74 4.64 7.36
N HIS A 183 1.59 5.81 6.75
CA HIS A 183 2.27 7.03 7.22
C HIS A 183 1.92 7.38 8.66
N ARG A 184 0.64 7.25 9.06
CA ARG A 184 0.23 7.52 10.45
C ARG A 184 0.83 6.49 11.41
N ILE A 185 0.87 5.22 11.02
CA ILE A 185 1.47 4.15 11.83
C ILE A 185 2.97 4.39 12.00
N MET A 186 3.67 4.71 10.91
CA MET A 186 5.11 4.97 10.93
C MET A 186 5.48 6.21 11.75
N GLU A 187 4.71 7.30 11.66
CA GLU A 187 4.94 8.50 12.50
C GLU A 187 4.85 8.16 13.99
N VAL A 188 3.86 7.36 14.38
CA VAL A 188 3.70 6.92 15.78
C VAL A 188 4.85 5.99 16.19
N ILE A 189 5.26 5.05 15.34
CA ILE A 189 6.37 4.15 15.61
C ILE A 189 7.68 4.93 15.80
N ASP A 190 7.97 5.88 14.91
CA ASP A 190 9.19 6.68 14.97
C ASP A 190 9.21 7.56 16.22
N ALA A 191 8.06 8.19 16.57
CA ALA A 191 7.92 8.95 17.80
C ALA A 191 8.17 8.09 19.05
N ILE A 192 7.61 6.87 19.08
CA ILE A 192 7.78 5.92 20.19
C ILE A 192 9.20 5.38 20.27
N THR A 193 9.86 5.17 19.14
CA THR A 193 11.22 4.59 19.07
C THR A 193 12.22 5.43 19.88
N THR A 194 12.11 6.75 19.85
CA THR A 194 13.00 7.66 20.60
C THR A 194 12.88 7.50 22.13
N THR A 195 11.65 7.39 22.66
CA THR A 195 11.41 7.16 24.09
C THR A 195 11.74 5.71 24.49
N ALA A 196 11.50 4.75 23.60
CA ALA A 196 11.83 3.35 23.80
C ALA A 196 13.34 3.14 23.98
N GLN A 197 14.16 3.77 23.13
CA GLN A 197 15.63 3.71 23.24
C GLN A 197 16.17 4.34 24.52
N SER A 198 15.53 5.42 24.98
CA SER A 198 15.94 6.15 26.18
C SER A 198 15.74 5.32 27.44
N HIS A 199 14.56 4.72 27.59
CA HIS A 199 14.18 3.94 28.77
C HIS A 199 14.35 2.44 28.62
N GLN A 200 14.91 2.00 27.50
CA GLN A 200 15.24 0.61 27.32
C GLN A 200 13.98 -0.29 27.31
N ARG A 201 12.89 0.16 26.67
CA ARG A 201 11.55 -0.44 26.77
C ARG A 201 11.18 -1.37 25.62
N THR A 202 10.22 -2.24 25.90
CA THR A 202 9.49 -3.01 24.87
C THR A 202 8.15 -2.34 24.60
N PHE A 203 7.79 -2.18 23.33
CA PHE A 203 6.49 -1.66 22.93
C PHE A 203 5.71 -2.71 22.14
N VAL A 204 4.46 -2.89 22.53
CA VAL A 204 3.45 -3.66 21.83
C VAL A 204 2.49 -2.69 21.17
N LEU A 205 2.47 -2.68 19.84
CA LEU A 205 1.71 -1.75 19.02
C LEU A 205 0.55 -2.48 18.34
N GLU A 206 -0.67 -2.04 18.62
CA GLU A 206 -1.88 -2.59 18.03
C GLU A 206 -2.35 -1.73 16.85
N VAL A 207 -2.41 -2.35 15.67
CA VAL A 207 -2.66 -1.73 14.36
C VAL A 207 -4.01 -2.22 13.83
N MET A 208 -4.73 -1.33 13.13
CA MET A 208 -6.00 -1.68 12.48
C MET A 208 -5.79 -2.68 11.34
N GLY A 209 -6.89 -3.28 10.89
CA GLY A 209 -6.88 -4.25 9.81
C GLY A 209 -8.08 -5.20 9.84
N ARG A 210 -8.87 -5.20 10.93
CA ARG A 210 -9.98 -6.13 11.16
C ARG A 210 -9.59 -7.59 10.97
N HIS A 211 -9.75 -8.14 9.77
CA HIS A 211 -9.37 -9.52 9.41
C HIS A 211 -8.23 -9.59 8.40
N CYS A 212 -7.55 -8.46 8.16
CA CYS A 212 -6.42 -8.31 7.25
C CYS A 212 -5.17 -7.89 8.02
N GLY A 213 -4.07 -8.60 7.81
CA GLY A 213 -2.77 -8.31 8.42
C GLY A 213 -1.90 -7.33 7.63
N TYR A 214 -2.35 -6.80 6.49
CA TYR A 214 -1.50 -6.03 5.57
C TYR A 214 -0.84 -4.82 6.23
N LEU A 215 -1.62 -3.99 6.93
CA LEU A 215 -1.09 -2.82 7.63
C LEU A 215 -0.03 -3.21 8.67
N ALA A 216 -0.29 -4.25 9.47
CA ALA A 216 0.66 -4.73 10.47
C ALA A 216 1.93 -5.30 9.82
N LEU A 217 1.79 -6.08 8.74
CA LEU A 217 2.91 -6.67 7.99
C LEU A 217 3.82 -5.61 7.37
N VAL A 218 3.25 -4.66 6.64
CA VAL A 218 4.04 -3.61 5.99
C VAL A 218 4.65 -2.68 7.04
N SER A 219 3.92 -2.35 8.10
CA SER A 219 4.47 -1.57 9.23
C SER A 219 5.62 -2.30 9.91
N ALA A 220 5.54 -3.62 10.09
CA ALA A 220 6.62 -4.41 10.66
C ALA A 220 7.85 -4.45 9.75
N LEU A 221 7.64 -4.56 8.43
CA LEU A 221 8.72 -4.50 7.46
C LEU A 221 9.39 -3.11 7.43
N ALA A 222 8.60 -2.04 7.49
CA ALA A 222 9.06 -0.65 7.42
C ALA A 222 9.70 -0.13 8.72
N SER A 223 9.28 -0.66 9.88
CA SER A 223 9.89 -0.33 11.18
C SER A 223 11.00 -1.30 11.61
N GLY A 224 11.06 -2.48 10.99
CA GLY A 224 12.00 -3.53 11.37
C GLY A 224 11.61 -4.18 12.70
N ALA A 225 10.31 -4.37 12.94
CA ALA A 225 9.77 -4.95 14.16
C ALA A 225 10.38 -6.32 14.48
N ASP A 226 10.61 -6.58 15.77
CA ASP A 226 11.19 -7.83 16.27
C ASP A 226 10.23 -9.01 16.12
N TRP A 227 8.93 -8.74 16.25
CA TRP A 227 7.88 -9.74 16.11
C TRP A 227 6.59 -9.14 15.54
N LEU A 228 5.82 -9.96 14.83
CA LEU A 228 4.59 -9.59 14.14
C LEU A 228 3.52 -10.66 14.38
N PHE A 229 2.29 -10.23 14.63
CA PHE A 229 1.10 -11.09 14.63
C PHE A 229 0.10 -10.63 13.58
N ILE A 230 -0.23 -11.53 12.65
CA ILE A 230 -1.23 -11.32 11.59
C ILE A 230 -2.20 -12.50 11.52
N PRO A 231 -3.49 -12.28 11.19
CA PRO A 231 -4.47 -13.36 11.07
C PRO A 231 -4.15 -14.38 9.98
N GLU A 232 -3.51 -13.95 8.88
CA GLU A 232 -3.19 -14.83 7.75
C GLU A 232 -2.06 -15.81 8.05
N ALA A 233 -1.22 -15.51 9.05
CA ALA A 233 -0.08 -16.34 9.45
C ALA A 233 0.00 -16.44 10.98
N PRO A 234 -0.94 -17.16 11.61
CA PRO A 234 -0.94 -17.32 13.06
C PRO A 234 0.34 -18.03 13.53
N PRO A 235 0.87 -17.66 14.71
CA PRO A 235 2.11 -18.22 15.21
C PRO A 235 1.99 -19.72 15.52
N GLU A 236 3.11 -20.45 15.41
CA GLU A 236 3.20 -21.88 15.76
C GLU A 236 3.05 -22.13 17.26
N ASP A 237 2.67 -23.34 17.65
CA ASP A 237 2.58 -23.72 19.06
C ASP A 237 3.94 -23.53 19.77
N GLY A 238 3.91 -22.92 20.96
CA GLY A 238 5.13 -22.59 21.70
C GLY A 238 5.83 -21.32 21.25
N TRP A 239 5.20 -20.51 20.37
CA TRP A 239 5.69 -19.19 19.96
C TRP A 239 6.05 -18.28 21.13
N GLU A 240 5.42 -18.44 22.29
CA GLU A 240 5.72 -17.65 23.48
C GLU A 240 7.17 -17.81 23.92
N ASN A 241 7.72 -19.04 23.80
CA ASN A 241 9.11 -19.31 24.12
C ASN A 241 10.03 -18.70 23.05
N PHE A 242 9.74 -18.96 21.78
CA PHE A 242 10.54 -18.47 20.65
C PHE A 242 10.59 -16.94 20.59
N MET A 243 9.47 -16.28 20.85
CA MET A 243 9.39 -14.83 20.93
C MET A 243 10.23 -14.32 22.09
N CYS A 244 10.09 -14.89 23.29
CA CYS A 244 10.86 -14.43 24.46
C CYS A 244 12.37 -14.62 24.28
N GLU A 245 12.80 -15.78 23.77
CA GLU A 245 14.20 -16.06 23.47
C GLU A 245 14.78 -15.00 22.52
N ARG A 246 14.07 -14.74 21.43
CA ARG A 246 14.49 -13.76 20.43
C ARG A 246 14.57 -12.33 20.96
N LEU A 247 13.56 -11.89 21.70
CA LEU A 247 13.58 -10.57 22.34
C LEU A 247 14.78 -10.45 23.29
N GLY A 248 15.08 -11.52 24.03
CA GLY A 248 16.25 -11.64 24.89
C GLY A 248 17.57 -11.57 24.11
N GLU A 249 17.68 -12.26 22.97
CA GLU A 249 18.86 -12.20 22.10
C GLU A 249 19.08 -10.82 21.50
N THR A 250 18.02 -10.17 20.97
CA THR A 250 18.14 -8.82 20.43
C THR A 250 18.65 -7.85 21.51
N ARG A 251 18.22 -8.06 22.76
CA ARG A 251 18.63 -7.27 23.91
C ARG A 251 20.08 -7.52 24.33
N SER A 252 20.49 -8.78 24.43
CA SER A 252 21.85 -9.17 24.83
C SER A 252 22.91 -8.69 23.83
N ARG A 253 22.52 -8.54 22.56
CA ARG A 253 23.36 -8.03 21.47
C ARG A 253 23.35 -6.49 21.35
N GLY A 254 22.84 -5.79 22.35
CA GLY A 254 22.97 -4.34 22.48
C GLY A 254 21.81 -3.53 21.92
N SER A 255 20.73 -4.15 21.39
CA SER A 255 19.53 -3.37 21.07
C SER A 255 18.93 -2.79 22.35
N ARG A 256 18.60 -1.50 22.32
CA ARG A 256 17.99 -0.82 23.47
C ARG A 256 16.47 -0.83 23.43
N LEU A 257 15.85 -1.35 22.37
CA LEU A 257 14.41 -1.33 22.21
C LEU A 257 13.93 -2.66 21.64
N ASN A 258 12.66 -2.97 21.89
CA ASN A 258 11.97 -4.02 21.17
C ASN A 258 10.60 -3.53 20.70
N ILE A 259 10.25 -3.81 19.45
CA ILE A 259 8.96 -3.45 18.86
C ILE A 259 8.24 -4.72 18.44
N ILE A 260 7.04 -4.90 18.97
CA ILE A 260 6.12 -5.98 18.60
C ILE A 260 4.89 -5.34 17.99
N ILE A 261 4.51 -5.77 16.78
CA ILE A 261 3.32 -5.27 16.08
C ILE A 261 2.25 -6.35 16.06
N ILE A 262 1.01 -5.97 16.40
CA ILE A 262 -0.15 -6.86 16.47
C ILE A 262 -1.26 -6.26 15.61
N ALA A 263 -1.75 -7.04 14.65
CA ALA A 263 -2.99 -6.70 13.95
C ALA A 263 -4.20 -6.89 14.87
N GLU A 264 -5.22 -6.04 14.75
CA GLU A 264 -6.50 -6.16 15.49
C GLU A 264 -7.10 -7.58 15.41
N GLY A 265 -6.99 -8.22 14.25
CA GLY A 265 -7.46 -9.58 13.99
C GLY A 265 -6.50 -10.71 14.37
N ALA A 266 -5.42 -10.44 15.11
CA ALA A 266 -4.43 -11.47 15.44
C ALA A 266 -5.06 -12.65 16.19
N ILE A 267 -4.82 -13.86 15.68
CA ILE A 267 -5.32 -15.13 16.22
C ILE A 267 -4.19 -16.16 16.35
N ASP A 268 -4.39 -17.16 17.20
CA ASP A 268 -3.59 -18.39 17.19
C ASP A 268 -4.13 -19.40 16.16
N ARG A 269 -3.44 -20.55 16.00
CA ARG A 269 -3.87 -21.63 15.08
C ARG A 269 -5.19 -22.30 15.47
N ASN A 270 -5.68 -22.06 16.69
CA ASN A 270 -6.95 -22.54 17.18
C ASN A 270 -8.09 -21.53 16.98
N GLY A 271 -7.78 -20.34 16.42
CA GLY A 271 -8.74 -19.26 16.23
C GLY A 271 -8.99 -18.41 17.47
N LYS A 272 -8.17 -18.57 18.53
CA LYS A 272 -8.27 -17.75 19.73
C LYS A 272 -7.58 -16.40 19.50
N PRO A 273 -8.25 -15.27 19.80
CA PRO A 273 -7.64 -13.95 19.68
C PRO A 273 -6.39 -13.78 20.56
N ILE A 274 -5.34 -13.18 19.99
CA ILE A 274 -4.10 -12.81 20.68
C ILE A 274 -4.17 -11.31 21.00
N SER A 275 -4.41 -10.96 22.27
CA SER A 275 -4.52 -9.55 22.67
C SER A 275 -3.15 -8.92 22.96
N SER A 276 -3.06 -7.60 22.75
CA SER A 276 -1.90 -6.79 23.11
C SER A 276 -1.57 -6.83 24.61
N SER A 277 -2.59 -6.92 25.46
CA SER A 277 -2.43 -7.12 26.91
C SER A 277 -1.79 -8.46 27.26
N TYR A 278 -2.19 -9.55 26.59
CA TYR A 278 -1.62 -10.87 26.81
C TYR A 278 -0.14 -10.91 26.46
N VAL A 279 0.24 -10.36 25.31
CA VAL A 279 1.64 -10.28 24.88
C VAL A 279 2.48 -9.42 25.84
N LYS A 280 1.93 -8.30 26.32
CA LYS A 280 2.60 -7.48 27.33
C LYS A 280 2.86 -8.27 28.62
N ASP A 281 1.84 -8.90 29.18
CA ASP A 281 1.97 -9.63 30.44
C ASP A 281 2.94 -10.80 30.31
N LEU A 282 2.94 -11.48 29.16
CA LEU A 282 3.89 -12.53 28.81
C LEU A 282 5.34 -12.03 28.84
N VAL A 283 5.64 -10.91 28.19
CA VAL A 283 6.99 -10.31 28.16
C VAL A 283 7.42 -9.86 29.56
N VAL A 284 6.52 -9.24 30.33
CA VAL A 284 6.82 -8.80 31.70
C VAL A 284 7.11 -9.98 32.61
N GLN A 285 6.31 -11.04 32.56
CA GLN A 285 6.46 -12.21 33.44
C GLN A 285 7.71 -13.03 33.12
N ARG A 286 8.04 -13.20 31.83
CA ARG A 286 9.14 -14.08 31.41
C ARG A 286 10.49 -13.39 31.29
N LEU A 287 10.51 -12.14 30.83
CA LEU A 287 11.76 -11.40 30.56
C LEU A 287 12.01 -10.27 31.56
N GLY A 288 10.98 -9.84 32.33
CA GLY A 288 11.11 -8.72 33.26
C GLY A 288 11.30 -7.35 32.58
N PHE A 289 11.02 -7.25 31.27
CA PHE A 289 11.19 -6.00 30.52
C PHE A 289 10.04 -5.01 30.81
N ASP A 290 10.37 -3.72 30.99
CA ASP A 290 9.35 -2.65 31.06
C ASP A 290 8.64 -2.55 29.72
N THR A 291 7.40 -3.05 29.69
CA THR A 291 6.62 -3.23 28.46
C THR A 291 5.38 -2.35 28.47
N ARG A 292 5.17 -1.62 27.37
CA ARG A 292 4.02 -0.72 27.17
C ARG A 292 3.20 -1.17 25.98
N VAL A 293 1.89 -0.95 26.08
CA VAL A 293 0.95 -1.19 24.98
C VAL A 293 0.50 0.16 24.46
N THR A 294 0.46 0.30 23.14
CA THR A 294 -0.11 1.46 22.47
C THR A 294 -1.07 0.98 21.40
N VAL A 295 -2.35 1.28 21.60
CA VAL A 295 -3.41 1.04 20.62
C VAL A 295 -3.57 2.30 19.78
N LEU A 296 -3.21 2.25 18.50
CA LEU A 296 -3.23 3.43 17.64
C LEU A 296 -4.66 3.90 17.36
N GLY A 297 -5.60 2.95 17.25
CA GLY A 297 -7.01 3.24 17.01
C GLY A 297 -7.22 4.10 15.76
N HIS A 298 -8.14 5.06 15.84
CA HIS A 298 -8.62 5.84 14.70
C HIS A 298 -7.65 6.90 14.17
N VAL A 299 -6.49 7.10 14.83
CA VAL A 299 -5.42 7.96 14.27
C VAL A 299 -5.02 7.49 12.86
N GLN A 300 -5.13 6.19 12.60
CA GLN A 300 -4.82 5.54 11.33
C GLN A 300 -5.75 5.95 10.18
N ARG A 301 -6.96 6.44 10.48
CA ARG A 301 -7.94 6.93 9.48
C ARG A 301 -7.90 8.44 9.30
N GLY A 302 -7.31 9.15 10.25
CA GLY A 302 -7.21 10.60 10.27
C GLY A 302 -5.98 11.14 9.53
N GLY A 303 -5.88 12.47 9.48
CA GLY A 303 -4.78 13.16 8.82
C GLY A 303 -5.02 13.43 7.33
N THR A 304 -4.01 13.99 6.67
CA THR A 304 -4.05 14.32 5.25
C THR A 304 -3.69 13.09 4.40
N PRO A 305 -4.26 12.92 3.20
CA PRO A 305 -3.87 11.86 2.30
C PRO A 305 -2.45 12.08 1.79
N SER A 306 -1.68 10.98 1.71
CA SER A 306 -0.35 10.94 1.11
C SER A 306 -0.37 11.31 -0.37
N ALA A 307 0.80 11.60 -0.92
CA ALA A 307 0.97 11.84 -2.36
C ALA A 307 0.44 10.66 -3.18
N PHE A 308 0.79 9.44 -2.77
CA PHE A 308 0.36 8.22 -3.42
C PHE A 308 -1.16 8.11 -3.44
N ASP A 309 -1.84 8.23 -2.28
CA ASP A 309 -3.29 8.11 -2.22
C ASP A 309 -4.02 9.22 -3.00
N ARG A 310 -3.51 10.45 -3.04
CA ARG A 310 -4.09 11.53 -3.85
C ARG A 310 -4.02 11.21 -5.35
N VAL A 311 -2.86 10.75 -5.82
CA VAL A 311 -2.64 10.44 -7.24
C VAL A 311 -3.39 9.17 -7.63
N LEU A 312 -3.29 8.11 -6.82
CA LEU A 312 -3.98 6.84 -7.03
C LEU A 312 -5.49 7.04 -7.14
N SER A 313 -6.09 7.68 -6.14
CA SER A 313 -7.53 7.96 -6.12
C SER A 313 -7.98 8.76 -7.33
N SER A 314 -7.19 9.74 -7.76
CA SER A 314 -7.51 10.57 -8.92
C SER A 314 -7.47 9.77 -10.23
N LYS A 315 -6.46 8.92 -10.40
CA LYS A 315 -6.33 8.05 -11.59
C LYS A 315 -7.46 7.02 -11.65
N MET A 316 -7.73 6.33 -10.56
CA MET A 316 -8.78 5.31 -10.50
C MET A 316 -10.17 5.91 -10.71
N ALA A 317 -10.43 7.09 -10.14
CA ALA A 317 -11.70 7.79 -10.33
C ALA A 317 -11.94 8.24 -11.77
N MET A 318 -10.89 8.70 -12.46
CA MET A 318 -10.99 9.03 -13.88
C MET A 318 -11.37 7.78 -14.69
N GLU A 319 -10.70 6.66 -14.41
CA GLU A 319 -10.99 5.38 -15.07
C GLU A 319 -12.40 4.87 -14.75
N ALA A 320 -12.91 5.11 -13.54
CA ALA A 320 -14.29 4.76 -13.16
C ALA A 320 -15.32 5.56 -13.98
N VAL A 321 -15.09 6.84 -14.24
CA VAL A 321 -15.96 7.64 -15.11
C VAL A 321 -15.93 7.09 -16.54
N MET A 322 -14.76 6.74 -17.06
CA MET A 322 -14.63 6.13 -18.39
C MET A 322 -15.38 4.79 -18.45
N ALA A 323 -15.24 3.95 -17.43
CA ALA A 323 -15.96 2.68 -17.31
C ALA A 323 -17.48 2.87 -17.32
N LEU A 324 -18.00 3.85 -16.56
CA LEU A 324 -19.43 4.16 -16.53
C LEU A 324 -19.95 4.67 -17.89
N LEU A 325 -19.14 5.45 -18.61
CA LEU A 325 -19.54 5.99 -19.91
C LEU A 325 -19.55 4.94 -21.01
N GLU A 326 -18.59 4.02 -20.97
CA GLU A 326 -18.43 2.91 -21.93
C GLU A 326 -19.35 1.73 -21.60
N ALA A 327 -19.91 1.68 -20.40
CA ALA A 327 -20.79 0.61 -19.96
C ALA A 327 -22.03 0.49 -20.86
N THR A 328 -22.30 -0.76 -21.24
CA THR A 328 -23.52 -1.19 -21.93
C THR A 328 -24.39 -2.00 -20.96
N PRO A 329 -25.67 -2.26 -21.28
CA PRO A 329 -26.54 -3.09 -20.44
C PRO A 329 -25.94 -4.46 -20.07
N ASP A 330 -25.16 -5.05 -20.98
CA ASP A 330 -24.52 -6.35 -20.80
C ASP A 330 -23.19 -6.28 -20.02
N THR A 331 -22.62 -5.08 -19.86
CA THR A 331 -21.35 -4.88 -19.14
C THR A 331 -21.58 -5.12 -17.65
N PRO A 332 -20.89 -6.08 -17.01
CA PRO A 332 -21.03 -6.31 -15.57
C PRO A 332 -20.54 -5.11 -14.77
N ALA A 333 -21.02 -4.99 -13.52
CA ALA A 333 -20.46 -4.01 -12.60
C ALA A 333 -18.97 -4.28 -12.40
N CYS A 334 -18.16 -3.22 -12.45
CA CYS A 334 -16.72 -3.33 -12.31
C CYS A 334 -16.22 -2.60 -11.06
N VAL A 335 -15.08 -3.02 -10.56
CA VAL A 335 -14.25 -2.25 -9.63
C VAL A 335 -13.01 -1.80 -10.40
N VAL A 336 -12.66 -0.54 -10.24
CA VAL A 336 -11.36 -0.06 -10.72
C VAL A 336 -10.34 -0.36 -9.63
N THR A 337 -9.28 -1.06 -10.00
CA THR A 337 -8.19 -1.51 -9.12
C THR A 337 -6.84 -1.03 -9.64
N LEU A 338 -5.81 -1.16 -8.80
CA LEU A 338 -4.41 -0.98 -9.19
C LEU A 338 -3.79 -2.34 -9.42
N SER A 339 -3.18 -2.56 -10.59
CA SER A 339 -2.35 -3.73 -10.86
C SER A 339 -1.10 -3.31 -11.63
N GLY A 340 0.09 -3.58 -11.08
CA GLY A 340 1.35 -3.24 -11.74
C GLY A 340 1.49 -1.74 -12.05
N ASN A 341 1.06 -0.89 -11.12
CA ASN A 341 1.04 0.57 -11.25
C ASN A 341 0.12 1.13 -12.37
N GLN A 342 -0.78 0.30 -12.91
CA GLN A 342 -1.78 0.67 -13.89
C GLN A 342 -3.20 0.47 -13.33
N SER A 343 -4.13 1.32 -13.75
CA SER A 343 -5.55 1.18 -13.41
C SER A 343 -6.20 0.11 -14.28
N VAL A 344 -6.80 -0.90 -13.66
CA VAL A 344 -7.46 -2.01 -14.33
C VAL A 344 -8.92 -2.09 -13.89
N ARG A 345 -9.82 -2.54 -14.77
CA ARG A 345 -11.23 -2.78 -14.47
C ARG A 345 -11.43 -4.28 -14.25
N LEU A 346 -11.90 -4.67 -13.07
CA LEU A 346 -12.18 -6.06 -12.75
C LEU A 346 -13.67 -6.27 -12.48
N PRO A 347 -14.26 -7.43 -12.80
CA PRO A 347 -15.63 -7.75 -12.44
C PRO A 347 -15.80 -7.70 -10.92
N LEU A 348 -16.73 -6.87 -10.45
CA LEU A 348 -16.95 -6.62 -9.02
C LEU A 348 -17.22 -7.91 -8.23
N MET A 349 -18.02 -8.82 -8.80
CA MET A 349 -18.42 -10.04 -8.11
C MET A 349 -17.29 -11.05 -7.95
N GLU A 350 -16.35 -11.10 -8.89
CA GLU A 350 -15.19 -11.97 -8.77
C GLU A 350 -14.31 -11.51 -7.60
N CYS A 351 -14.04 -10.21 -7.51
CA CYS A 351 -13.24 -9.65 -6.41
C CYS A 351 -13.90 -9.83 -5.02
N VAL A 352 -15.22 -9.62 -4.93
CA VAL A 352 -15.97 -9.84 -3.68
C VAL A 352 -15.96 -11.31 -3.28
N GLN A 353 -16.12 -12.22 -4.24
CA GLN A 353 -16.10 -13.66 -3.98
C GLN A 353 -14.72 -14.12 -3.48
N MET A 354 -13.64 -13.70 -4.15
CA MET A 354 -12.28 -13.97 -3.70
C MET A 354 -12.01 -13.43 -2.29
N THR A 355 -12.51 -12.23 -1.97
CA THR A 355 -12.35 -11.64 -0.63
C THR A 355 -13.01 -12.48 0.45
N LYS A 356 -14.20 -13.05 0.18
CA LYS A 356 -14.87 -13.98 1.10
C LYS A 356 -14.16 -15.32 1.22
N GLU A 357 -13.53 -15.79 0.14
CA GLU A 357 -12.74 -17.02 0.15
C GLU A 357 -11.52 -16.93 1.06
N VAL A 358 -10.88 -15.76 1.17
CA VAL A 358 -9.79 -15.53 2.15
C VAL A 358 -10.29 -15.80 3.58
N GLN A 359 -11.42 -15.21 3.96
CA GLN A 359 -11.98 -15.41 5.29
C GLN A 359 -12.32 -16.88 5.53
N LYS A 360 -12.95 -17.54 4.55
CA LYS A 360 -13.26 -18.96 4.62
C LYS A 360 -11.99 -19.82 4.77
N ALA A 361 -10.91 -19.49 4.05
CA ALA A 361 -9.64 -20.19 4.18
C ALA A 361 -9.05 -20.04 5.59
N MET A 362 -9.12 -18.85 6.19
CA MET A 362 -8.68 -18.64 7.57
C MET A 362 -9.55 -19.41 8.58
N ASP A 363 -10.88 -19.41 8.42
CA ASP A 363 -11.82 -20.14 9.28
C ASP A 363 -11.60 -21.66 9.20
N ASP A 364 -11.30 -22.18 7.99
CA ASP A 364 -10.96 -23.57 7.71
C ASP A 364 -9.51 -23.93 8.10
N LYS A 365 -8.75 -22.99 8.68
CA LYS A 365 -7.32 -23.15 9.06
C LYS A 365 -6.38 -23.43 7.89
N ARG A 366 -6.76 -23.04 6.68
CA ARG A 366 -5.94 -23.10 5.45
C ARG A 366 -5.16 -21.79 5.27
N PHE A 367 -4.25 -21.51 6.19
CA PHE A 367 -3.53 -20.22 6.28
C PHE A 367 -2.60 -19.94 5.09
N ASP A 368 -1.90 -20.96 4.57
CA ASP A 368 -1.02 -20.78 3.39
C ASP A 368 -1.83 -20.35 2.16
N GLU A 369 -3.03 -20.91 2.00
CA GLU A 369 -3.95 -20.50 0.93
C GLU A 369 -4.49 -19.09 1.16
N ALA A 370 -4.78 -18.70 2.40
CA ALA A 370 -5.20 -17.33 2.72
C ALA A 370 -4.13 -16.30 2.30
N ILE A 371 -2.84 -16.59 2.51
CA ILE A 371 -1.73 -15.73 2.07
C ILE A 371 -1.68 -15.64 0.54
N GLN A 372 -1.85 -16.76 -0.16
CA GLN A 372 -1.87 -16.78 -1.63
C GLN A 372 -3.06 -16.00 -2.20
N LEU A 373 -4.24 -16.14 -1.60
CA LEU A 373 -5.46 -15.44 -2.01
C LEU A 373 -5.37 -13.92 -1.79
N ARG A 374 -4.60 -13.45 -0.80
CA ARG A 374 -4.28 -12.01 -0.63
C ARG A 374 -3.44 -11.44 -1.78
N GLY A 375 -2.79 -12.29 -2.57
CA GLY A 375 -2.04 -11.93 -3.76
C GLY A 375 -0.52 -11.84 -3.56
N GLY A 376 0.20 -11.80 -4.68
CA GLY A 376 1.67 -11.91 -4.69
C GLY A 376 2.39 -10.79 -3.93
N SER A 377 1.82 -9.58 -3.85
CA SER A 377 2.39 -8.49 -3.06
C SER A 377 2.42 -8.82 -1.56
N PHE A 378 1.32 -9.36 -1.02
CA PHE A 378 1.23 -9.77 0.38
C PHE A 378 2.21 -10.91 0.68
N GLU A 379 2.21 -11.96 -0.15
CA GLU A 379 3.10 -13.11 -0.01
C GLU A 379 4.59 -12.69 -0.05
N ASN A 380 4.96 -11.81 -0.98
CA ASN A 380 6.31 -11.27 -1.08
C ASN A 380 6.71 -10.51 0.18
N ASN A 381 5.85 -9.61 0.68
CA ASN A 381 6.10 -8.87 1.92
C ASN A 381 6.27 -9.81 3.12
N TRP A 382 5.45 -10.87 3.20
CA TRP A 382 5.55 -11.88 4.26
C TRP A 382 6.87 -12.66 4.20
N ASN A 383 7.28 -13.09 3.01
CA ASN A 383 8.52 -13.80 2.80
C ASN A 383 9.75 -12.94 3.11
N ILE A 384 9.74 -11.67 2.68
CA ILE A 384 10.81 -10.71 2.98
C ILE A 384 10.86 -10.44 4.49
N TYR A 385 9.72 -10.22 5.15
CA TYR A 385 9.69 -10.02 6.60
C TYR A 385 10.28 -11.22 7.33
N LYS A 386 9.87 -12.45 6.99
CA LYS A 386 10.44 -13.68 7.59
C LYS A 386 11.96 -13.72 7.43
N LEU A 387 12.48 -13.43 6.24
CA LEU A 387 13.91 -13.46 5.93
C LEU A 387 14.71 -12.40 6.70
N LEU A 388 14.22 -11.15 6.75
CA LEU A 388 14.93 -10.02 7.36
C LEU A 388 14.80 -9.96 8.88
N ALA A 389 13.71 -10.51 9.40
CA ALA A 389 13.45 -10.55 10.83
C ALA A 389 14.15 -11.76 11.47
N HIS A 390 14.02 -12.97 10.91
CA HIS A 390 14.54 -14.19 11.52
C HIS A 390 15.97 -14.45 11.08
N GLN A 391 16.92 -14.29 12.00
CA GLN A 391 18.29 -14.72 11.75
C GLN A 391 18.37 -16.23 11.88
N LYS A 392 18.35 -16.95 10.74
CA LYS A 392 18.88 -18.32 10.70
C LYS A 392 20.36 -18.20 10.34
N PRO A 393 21.29 -18.46 11.27
CA PRO A 393 22.70 -18.46 10.92
C PRO A 393 22.91 -19.50 9.80
N PRO A 394 23.64 -19.15 8.73
CA PRO A 394 23.90 -20.09 7.64
C PRO A 394 24.70 -21.27 8.20
N LYS A 395 24.30 -22.49 7.80
CA LYS A 395 24.99 -23.71 8.23
C LYS A 395 26.43 -23.79 7.71
N GLU A 396 26.69 -23.17 6.56
CA GLU A 396 27.99 -23.12 5.90
C GLU A 396 28.23 -21.71 5.31
N LYS A 397 29.47 -21.23 5.38
CA LYS A 397 29.88 -20.01 4.67
C LYS A 397 30.10 -20.36 3.20
N SER A 398 29.53 -19.55 2.32
CA SER A 398 29.82 -19.61 0.89
C SER A 398 31.15 -18.92 0.58
N ASN A 399 31.79 -19.28 -0.51
CA ASN A 399 32.98 -18.58 -1.03
C ASN A 399 32.62 -17.32 -1.84
N PHE A 400 31.36 -16.87 -1.78
CA PHE A 400 30.87 -15.75 -2.56
C PHE A 400 30.92 -14.46 -1.74
N SER A 401 31.32 -13.37 -2.39
CA SER A 401 31.44 -12.05 -1.75
C SER A 401 30.68 -10.99 -2.55
N LEU A 402 30.01 -10.10 -1.82
CA LEU A 402 29.19 -9.02 -2.38
C LEU A 402 29.68 -7.68 -1.84
N ALA A 403 29.95 -6.72 -2.71
CA ALA A 403 30.22 -5.34 -2.33
C ALA A 403 29.00 -4.45 -2.61
N ILE A 404 28.65 -3.60 -1.64
CA ILE A 404 27.52 -2.68 -1.72
C ILE A 404 28.01 -1.24 -1.59
N LEU A 405 27.58 -0.36 -2.49
CA LEU A 405 27.93 1.05 -2.46
C LEU A 405 26.77 1.96 -2.84
N ASN A 406 26.80 3.19 -2.34
CA ASN A 406 25.85 4.23 -2.69
C ASN A 406 26.48 5.25 -3.65
N VAL A 407 25.77 5.59 -4.73
CA VAL A 407 26.28 6.50 -5.78
C VAL A 407 25.22 7.52 -6.19
N GLY A 408 25.65 8.76 -6.41
CA GLY A 408 24.78 9.87 -6.79
C GLY A 408 24.43 10.76 -5.59
N ALA A 409 23.36 11.55 -5.73
CA ALA A 409 22.86 12.39 -4.65
C ALA A 409 22.19 11.52 -3.54
N PRO A 410 22.24 11.94 -2.27
CA PRO A 410 21.52 11.23 -1.20
C PRO A 410 20.02 11.14 -1.49
N ALA A 411 19.45 9.95 -1.29
CA ALA A 411 18.02 9.70 -1.39
C ALA A 411 17.52 8.93 -0.17
N ALA A 412 16.28 9.21 0.26
CA ALA A 412 15.63 8.41 1.29
C ALA A 412 15.47 6.96 0.81
N GLY A 413 15.63 5.99 1.71
CA GLY A 413 15.56 4.56 1.39
C GLY A 413 16.90 3.91 0.99
N MET A 414 17.97 4.66 0.72
CA MET A 414 19.30 4.08 0.46
C MET A 414 19.77 3.20 1.61
N ASN A 415 19.65 3.67 2.85
CA ASN A 415 20.03 2.91 4.04
C ASN A 415 19.20 1.64 4.25
N ALA A 416 17.89 1.71 3.94
CA ALA A 416 17.00 0.56 3.98
C ALA A 416 17.40 -0.50 2.97
N ALA A 417 17.73 -0.09 1.73
CA ALA A 417 18.20 -0.99 0.67
C ALA A 417 19.52 -1.67 1.06
N VAL A 418 20.50 -0.91 1.55
CA VAL A 418 21.78 -1.46 2.02
C VAL A 418 21.56 -2.45 3.16
N ARG A 419 20.76 -2.09 4.17
CA ARG A 419 20.43 -2.99 5.30
C ARG A 419 19.84 -4.31 4.82
N SER A 420 18.87 -4.26 3.91
CA SER A 420 18.21 -5.46 3.37
C SER A 420 19.18 -6.33 2.57
N ALA A 421 20.03 -5.72 1.75
CA ALA A 421 21.06 -6.42 0.97
C ALA A 421 22.11 -7.09 1.88
N VAL A 422 22.60 -6.39 2.90
CA VAL A 422 23.55 -6.94 3.88
C VAL A 422 22.96 -8.15 4.62
N ARG A 423 21.76 -8.01 5.17
CA ARG A 423 21.12 -9.09 5.92
C ARG A 423 20.81 -10.30 5.05
N THR A 424 20.40 -10.07 3.80
CA THR A 424 20.12 -11.14 2.84
C THR A 424 21.39 -11.84 2.41
N GLY A 425 22.49 -11.12 2.15
CA GLY A 425 23.77 -11.73 1.83
C GLY A 425 24.29 -12.62 2.97
N ILE A 426 24.22 -12.12 4.21
CA ILE A 426 24.64 -12.86 5.40
C ILE A 426 23.76 -14.09 5.66
N SER A 427 22.44 -14.02 5.43
CA SER A 427 21.55 -15.18 5.62
C SER A 427 21.84 -16.33 4.66
N HIS A 428 22.43 -16.03 3.49
CA HIS A 428 22.91 -17.02 2.52
C HIS A 428 24.38 -17.43 2.76
N GLY A 429 25.03 -16.91 3.79
CA GLY A 429 26.44 -17.21 4.09
C GLY A 429 27.46 -16.54 3.19
N HIS A 430 27.08 -15.45 2.51
CA HIS A 430 28.02 -14.64 1.73
C HIS A 430 28.84 -13.70 2.62
N THR A 431 30.06 -13.40 2.21
CA THR A 431 30.84 -12.30 2.80
C THR A 431 30.34 -11.00 2.20
N VAL A 432 29.89 -10.07 3.03
CA VAL A 432 29.34 -8.79 2.56
C VAL A 432 30.27 -7.65 2.92
N TYR A 433 30.66 -6.88 1.92
CA TYR A 433 31.41 -5.66 2.04
C TYR A 433 30.52 -4.45 1.79
N VAL A 434 30.73 -3.38 2.56
CA VAL A 434 30.23 -2.05 2.23
C VAL A 434 31.39 -1.18 1.80
N VAL A 435 31.13 -0.30 0.84
CA VAL A 435 32.12 0.64 0.34
C VAL A 435 31.65 2.05 0.67
N HIS A 436 32.54 2.82 1.30
CA HIS A 436 32.26 4.20 1.64
C HIS A 436 32.45 5.12 0.42
N ASP A 437 31.73 6.24 0.38
CA ASP A 437 31.93 7.30 -0.63
C ASP A 437 31.86 6.86 -2.11
N GLY A 438 31.10 5.80 -2.40
CA GLY A 438 30.83 5.34 -3.76
C GLY A 438 32.06 4.81 -4.50
N PHE A 439 32.17 5.07 -5.80
CA PHE A 439 33.30 4.60 -6.61
C PHE A 439 34.64 5.20 -6.19
N GLU A 440 34.65 6.41 -5.63
CA GLU A 440 35.87 7.05 -5.16
C GLU A 440 36.46 6.31 -3.94
N GLY A 441 35.63 5.89 -2.99
CA GLY A 441 36.09 5.09 -1.88
C GLY A 441 36.47 3.67 -2.30
N LEU A 442 35.79 3.09 -3.30
CA LEU A 442 36.22 1.82 -3.90
C LEU A 442 37.62 1.92 -4.49
N ALA A 443 37.92 3.01 -5.22
CA ALA A 443 39.25 3.25 -5.77
C ALA A 443 40.33 3.41 -4.68
N LYS A 444 39.96 3.96 -3.52
CA LYS A 444 40.86 4.18 -2.38
C LYS A 444 40.95 3.00 -1.41
N GLY A 445 40.26 1.89 -1.67
CA GLY A 445 40.22 0.74 -0.77
C GLY A 445 39.45 0.97 0.53
N GLN A 446 38.48 1.90 0.55
CA GLN A 446 37.59 2.14 1.69
C GLN A 446 36.47 1.09 1.77
N VAL A 447 36.87 -0.17 1.84
CA VAL A 447 36.00 -1.35 1.84
C VAL A 447 36.04 -1.97 3.23
N GLN A 448 34.86 -2.20 3.81
CA GLN A 448 34.70 -2.77 5.14
C GLN A 448 33.79 -4.00 5.09
N GLU A 449 34.22 -5.11 5.69
CA GLU A 449 33.35 -6.27 5.94
C GLU A 449 32.32 -5.93 7.02
N VAL A 450 31.06 -6.26 6.78
CA VAL A 450 29.96 -5.95 7.70
C VAL A 450 29.23 -7.20 8.16
N GLY A 451 28.85 -7.20 9.42
CA GLY A 451 27.98 -8.18 10.04
C GLY A 451 26.52 -7.72 10.10
N TRP A 452 25.67 -8.62 10.59
CA TRP A 452 24.22 -8.41 10.69
C TRP A 452 23.84 -7.18 11.55
N HIS A 453 24.66 -6.91 12.57
CA HIS A 453 24.41 -5.87 13.56
C HIS A 453 24.91 -4.48 13.14
N ASP A 454 25.85 -4.39 12.20
CA ASP A 454 26.42 -3.10 11.77
C ASP A 454 25.38 -2.23 11.03
N VAL A 455 24.38 -2.88 10.43
CA VAL A 455 23.24 -2.23 9.75
C VAL A 455 21.98 -2.13 10.63
N ALA A 456 22.10 -2.37 11.94
CA ALA A 456 20.97 -2.23 12.87
C ALA A 456 20.53 -0.76 12.99
N GLY A 457 19.21 -0.52 12.93
CA GLY A 457 18.64 0.83 13.03
C GLY A 457 18.81 1.72 11.79
N TRP A 458 19.30 1.19 10.66
CA TRP A 458 19.47 1.95 9.41
C TRP A 458 18.15 2.17 8.65
N LEU A 459 17.12 1.38 8.94
CA LEU A 459 15.89 1.29 8.16
C LEU A 459 15.15 2.64 8.03
N GLY A 460 14.91 3.33 9.15
CA GLY A 460 14.22 4.62 9.19
C GLY A 460 15.13 5.85 9.03
N ARG A 461 16.44 5.68 8.76
CA ARG A 461 17.37 6.81 8.64
C ARG A 461 17.41 7.35 7.22
N GLY A 462 17.22 8.67 7.07
CA GLY A 462 17.42 9.38 5.82
C GLY A 462 18.89 9.47 5.39
N GLY A 463 19.13 9.91 4.16
CA GLY A 463 20.47 10.10 3.59
C GLY A 463 21.21 8.79 3.29
N SER A 464 22.54 8.82 3.37
CA SER A 464 23.43 7.66 3.15
C SER A 464 24.42 7.50 4.30
N MET A 465 24.33 6.41 5.06
CA MET A 465 25.27 6.05 6.13
C MET A 465 26.64 5.63 5.58
N LEU A 466 26.69 5.13 4.35
CA LEU A 466 27.94 4.79 3.66
C LEU A 466 28.67 6.03 3.12
N GLY A 467 28.00 7.19 3.07
CA GLY A 467 28.40 8.29 2.17
C GLY A 467 27.96 8.00 0.74
N THR A 468 27.85 9.02 -0.09
CA THR A 468 27.50 8.88 -1.50
C THR A 468 28.07 10.05 -2.28
N LYS A 469 28.57 9.77 -3.48
CA LYS A 469 29.19 10.77 -4.36
C LYS A 469 28.75 10.55 -5.80
N ARG A 470 28.81 11.62 -6.59
CA ARG A 470 28.50 11.59 -8.04
C ARG A 470 29.70 11.20 -8.91
N THR A 471 30.83 10.87 -8.29
CA THR A 471 32.07 10.52 -8.99
C THR A 471 31.89 9.24 -9.79
N LEU A 472 32.26 9.27 -11.07
CA LEU A 472 32.18 8.13 -12.00
C LEU A 472 33.51 7.34 -12.03
N PRO A 473 33.48 6.03 -12.34
CA PRO A 473 34.65 5.16 -12.24
C PRO A 473 35.70 5.36 -13.34
N LYS A 474 35.37 5.99 -14.48
CA LYS A 474 36.26 6.11 -15.66
C LYS A 474 37.68 6.61 -15.37
N GLY A 475 37.84 7.54 -14.42
CA GLY A 475 39.14 8.12 -14.06
C GLY A 475 39.98 7.28 -13.10
N GLN A 476 39.42 6.22 -12.52
CA GLN A 476 40.03 5.43 -11.44
C GLN A 476 39.84 3.91 -11.64
N LEU A 477 39.64 3.47 -12.88
CA LEU A 477 39.34 2.07 -13.21
C LEU A 477 40.41 1.10 -12.72
N GLU A 478 41.69 1.43 -12.90
CA GLU A 478 42.81 0.56 -12.49
C GLU A 478 42.78 0.29 -10.98
N SER A 479 42.61 1.33 -10.16
CA SER A 479 42.53 1.20 -8.71
C SER A 479 41.26 0.47 -8.25
N ILE A 480 40.12 0.67 -8.94
CA ILE A 480 38.88 -0.07 -8.65
C ILE A 480 39.08 -1.56 -8.93
N VAL A 481 39.68 -1.90 -10.07
CA VAL A 481 39.98 -3.28 -10.47
C VAL A 481 40.94 -3.95 -9.47
N GLU A 482 41.99 -3.23 -9.07
CA GLU A 482 42.94 -3.71 -8.06
C GLU A 482 42.23 -4.04 -6.74
N ASN A 483 41.36 -3.16 -6.25
CA ASN A 483 40.60 -3.42 -5.02
C ASN A 483 39.58 -4.54 -5.18
N ILE A 484 38.89 -4.66 -6.32
CA ILE A 484 38.02 -5.82 -6.59
C ILE A 484 38.80 -7.13 -6.48
N ARG A 485 40.04 -7.16 -6.97
CA ARG A 485 40.93 -8.33 -6.85
C ARG A 485 41.38 -8.57 -5.41
N ILE A 486 41.83 -7.53 -4.71
CA ILE A 486 42.34 -7.63 -3.31
C ILE A 486 41.27 -8.17 -2.37
N TYR A 487 40.06 -7.63 -2.45
CA TYR A 487 38.93 -8.06 -1.61
C TYR A 487 38.19 -9.27 -2.18
N GLY A 488 38.62 -9.77 -3.35
CA GLY A 488 38.02 -10.91 -4.04
C GLY A 488 36.51 -10.75 -4.24
N ILE A 489 36.05 -9.59 -4.73
CA ILE A 489 34.63 -9.22 -4.87
C ILE A 489 34.02 -9.98 -6.06
N HIS A 490 32.96 -10.76 -5.83
CA HIS A 490 32.28 -11.55 -6.87
C HIS A 490 31.01 -10.90 -7.43
N ALA A 491 30.44 -9.94 -6.71
CA ALA A 491 29.30 -9.15 -7.17
C ALA A 491 29.32 -7.73 -6.60
N LEU A 492 28.72 -6.81 -7.36
CA LEU A 492 28.61 -5.40 -7.02
C LEU A 492 27.13 -4.98 -7.03
N LEU A 493 26.65 -4.47 -5.90
CA LEU A 493 25.33 -3.86 -5.79
C LEU A 493 25.48 -2.35 -5.60
N VAL A 494 24.98 -1.57 -6.56
CA VAL A 494 25.07 -0.11 -6.53
C VAL A 494 23.69 0.45 -6.26
N VAL A 495 23.52 1.18 -5.16
CA VAL A 495 22.26 1.86 -4.82
C VAL A 495 22.41 3.34 -5.18
N GLY A 496 21.65 3.83 -6.14
CA GLY A 496 21.87 5.19 -6.61
C GLY A 496 21.08 5.67 -7.81
N GLY A 497 21.35 6.92 -8.19
CA GLY A 497 20.64 7.61 -9.26
C GLY A 497 21.19 7.32 -10.65
N PHE A 498 21.08 8.32 -11.54
CA PHE A 498 21.60 8.21 -12.90
C PHE A 498 23.11 7.96 -12.94
N GLU A 499 23.88 8.55 -12.02
CA GLU A 499 25.32 8.32 -11.91
C GLU A 499 25.68 6.87 -11.53
N ALA A 500 24.80 6.17 -10.80
CA ALA A 500 24.99 4.74 -10.52
C ALA A 500 24.82 3.91 -11.80
N TYR A 501 23.78 4.21 -12.58
CA TYR A 501 23.52 3.57 -13.87
C TYR A 501 24.68 3.80 -14.84
N GLU A 502 25.10 5.06 -15.02
CA GLU A 502 26.23 5.42 -15.88
C GLU A 502 27.54 4.79 -15.39
N GLY A 503 27.79 4.81 -14.08
CA GLY A 503 29.00 4.23 -13.50
C GLY A 503 29.10 2.72 -13.72
N VAL A 504 28.01 1.99 -13.50
CA VAL A 504 27.98 0.54 -13.80
C VAL A 504 28.15 0.27 -15.30
N LEU A 505 27.54 1.07 -16.17
CA LEU A 505 27.75 0.96 -17.62
C LEU A 505 29.22 1.10 -18.00
N GLN A 506 29.93 2.08 -17.43
CA GLN A 506 31.37 2.27 -17.65
C GLN A 506 32.20 1.06 -17.19
N LEU A 507 31.82 0.41 -16.08
CA LEU A 507 32.48 -0.83 -15.63
C LEU A 507 32.20 -2.00 -16.58
N VAL A 508 30.96 -2.12 -17.09
CA VAL A 508 30.60 -3.15 -18.06
C VAL A 508 31.36 -2.98 -19.38
N GLU A 509 31.47 -1.76 -19.90
CA GLU A 509 32.25 -1.45 -21.10
C GLU A 509 33.75 -1.75 -20.91
N ALA A 510 34.25 -1.66 -19.67
CA ALA A 510 35.64 -1.95 -19.34
C ALA A 510 35.95 -3.45 -19.18
N ARG A 511 34.95 -4.35 -19.21
CA ARG A 511 35.16 -5.81 -19.13
C ARG A 511 36.08 -6.37 -20.20
N GLY A 512 36.10 -5.77 -21.39
CA GLY A 512 37.01 -6.18 -22.46
C GLY A 512 38.49 -5.92 -22.14
N ARG A 513 38.79 -5.11 -21.11
CA ARG A 513 40.15 -4.76 -20.68
C ARG A 513 40.54 -5.38 -19.34
N TYR A 514 39.58 -5.66 -18.47
CA TYR A 514 39.80 -6.15 -17.11
C TYR A 514 38.90 -7.34 -16.81
N GLU A 515 39.49 -8.51 -16.59
CA GLU A 515 38.76 -9.75 -16.28
C GLU A 515 38.05 -9.67 -14.93
N GLU A 516 38.58 -8.91 -13.98
CA GLU A 516 38.01 -8.66 -12.65
C GLU A 516 36.63 -7.99 -12.72
N LEU A 517 36.34 -7.26 -13.80
CA LEU A 517 35.04 -6.62 -14.00
C LEU A 517 34.00 -7.60 -14.58
N CYS A 518 34.38 -8.84 -14.89
CA CYS A 518 33.45 -9.88 -15.35
C CYS A 518 32.64 -10.51 -14.20
N ILE A 519 32.26 -9.68 -13.23
CA ILE A 519 31.41 -9.99 -12.08
C ILE A 519 29.97 -9.53 -12.31
N VAL A 520 29.04 -10.04 -11.51
CA VAL A 520 27.64 -9.59 -11.55
C VAL A 520 27.55 -8.18 -10.98
N MET A 521 26.93 -7.25 -11.71
CA MET A 521 26.70 -5.88 -11.27
C MET A 521 25.21 -5.57 -11.39
N CYS A 522 24.61 -5.04 -10.31
CA CYS A 522 23.21 -4.67 -10.27
C CYS A 522 23.05 -3.25 -9.73
N VAL A 523 22.11 -2.49 -10.28
CA VAL A 523 21.77 -1.15 -9.84
C VAL A 523 20.38 -1.16 -9.22
N ILE A 524 20.26 -0.65 -7.99
CA ILE A 524 18.98 -0.32 -7.37
C ILE A 524 18.75 1.19 -7.56
N PRO A 525 17.77 1.61 -8.37
CA PRO A 525 17.47 3.02 -8.58
C PRO A 525 17.09 3.74 -7.29
N ALA A 526 17.88 4.73 -6.87
CA ALA A 526 17.66 5.55 -5.69
C ALA A 526 17.98 7.02 -5.99
N THR A 527 16.92 7.81 -6.16
CA THR A 527 16.99 9.25 -6.47
C THR A 527 15.62 9.88 -6.23
N ILE A 528 15.61 11.15 -5.84
CA ILE A 528 14.37 11.93 -5.73
C ILE A 528 13.80 12.30 -7.11
N SER A 529 14.64 12.28 -8.16
CA SER A 529 14.28 12.77 -9.49
C SER A 529 13.51 11.76 -10.34
N ASN A 530 13.46 10.49 -9.93
CA ASN A 530 12.85 9.39 -10.70
C ASN A 530 13.28 9.35 -12.18
N ASN A 531 14.57 9.54 -12.44
CA ASN A 531 15.14 9.72 -13.78
C ASN A 531 16.08 8.59 -14.22
N VAL A 532 16.02 7.43 -13.55
CA VAL A 532 16.85 6.27 -13.89
C VAL A 532 16.13 5.44 -14.96
N PRO A 533 16.74 5.21 -16.14
CA PRO A 533 16.11 4.41 -17.18
C PRO A 533 15.80 2.97 -16.74
N GLY A 534 14.66 2.44 -17.21
CA GLY A 534 14.26 1.04 -16.98
C GLY A 534 13.39 0.80 -15.75
N THR A 535 13.03 1.84 -14.99
CA THR A 535 12.07 1.74 -13.88
C THR A 535 11.06 2.89 -13.90
N ASP A 536 9.85 2.62 -13.42
CA ASP A 536 8.81 3.64 -13.19
C ASP A 536 8.99 4.34 -11.82
N PHE A 537 9.79 3.76 -10.92
CA PHE A 537 10.00 4.23 -9.56
C PHE A 537 11.46 4.09 -9.11
N SER A 538 11.94 5.12 -8.41
CA SER A 538 13.21 5.11 -7.69
C SER A 538 13.00 5.32 -6.20
N LEU A 539 13.85 4.71 -5.38
CA LEU A 539 13.83 4.95 -3.93
C LEU A 539 14.05 6.44 -3.65
N GLY A 540 13.21 6.99 -2.78
CA GLY A 540 13.25 8.39 -2.37
C GLY A 540 12.38 9.34 -3.20
N SER A 541 11.82 8.92 -4.34
CA SER A 541 10.90 9.76 -5.12
C SER A 541 9.61 10.03 -4.33
N ASP A 542 9.01 9.01 -3.73
CA ASP A 542 7.80 9.14 -2.92
C ASP A 542 8.01 10.07 -1.70
N THR A 543 9.11 9.89 -0.98
CA THR A 543 9.48 10.79 0.13
C THR A 543 9.59 12.24 -0.33
N ALA A 544 10.19 12.49 -1.49
CA ALA A 544 10.33 13.84 -2.03
C ALA A 544 8.99 14.47 -2.42
N VAL A 545 8.06 13.69 -2.98
CA VAL A 545 6.72 14.19 -3.33
C VAL A 545 5.91 14.49 -2.07
N ASN A 546 5.94 13.62 -1.06
CA ASN A 546 5.27 13.89 0.21
C ASN A 546 5.86 15.14 0.90
N ALA A 547 7.19 15.28 0.93
CA ALA A 547 7.85 16.47 1.50
C ALA A 547 7.55 17.77 0.74
N ALA A 548 7.26 17.71 -0.57
CA ALA A 548 6.84 18.87 -1.35
C ALA A 548 5.35 19.21 -1.16
N MET A 549 4.56 18.28 -0.63
CA MET A 549 3.14 18.45 -0.37
C MET A 549 2.82 18.95 1.04
N GLU A 550 3.71 18.66 2.00
CA GLU A 550 3.74 19.26 3.34
C GLU A 550 4.17 20.73 3.27
#